data_AF-A0A4Y8UQP4-F1
#
_entry.id   AF-A0A4Y8UQP4-F1
#
_cell.length_a   1.000
_cell.length_b   1.000
_cell.length_c   1.000
_cell.angle_alpha   90.00
_cell.angle_beta   90.00
_cell.angle_gamma   90.00
#
_symmetry.space_group_name_H-M   'P 1'
#
loop_
_entity.id
_entity.type
_entity.pdbx_description
1 polymer ?
#
loop_
_entity_poly.entity_id
_entity_poly.type
_entity_poly.pdbx_seq_one_letter_code
_entity_poly.pdbx_strand_id
1 'polypeptide(L)' 'MRVRPYHSARSTAAHLYHEDDECPAGRQLAWFDKVDGTEGCEPCPVCASAATPCPEHAAAAAPAR' A
#
# COMPACT_ATOMS: atom_id res chain seq x y z
N MET A 1 2.27 9.19 -3.87
CA MET A 1 3.31 8.98 -4.92
C MET A 1 3.80 7.54 -4.79
N ARG A 2 3.76 6.76 -5.88
CA ARG A 2 4.12 5.34 -5.82
C ARG A 2 5.64 5.18 -5.68
N VAL A 3 6.05 4.35 -4.73
CA VAL A 3 7.46 4.09 -4.40
C VAL A 3 7.76 2.59 -4.46
N ARG A 4 9.04 2.24 -4.34
CA ARG A 4 9.44 0.83 -4.18
C ARG A 4 8.70 0.24 -2.98
N PRO A 5 8.16 -0.99 -3.11
CA PRO A 5 7.47 -1.63 -2.01
C PRO A 5 8.41 -1.73 -0.81
N TYR A 6 7.91 -1.41 0.37
CA TYR A 6 8.63 -1.52 1.64
C TYR A 6 7.70 -1.97 2.75
N HIS A 7 8.21 -2.63 3.76
CA HIS A 7 7.43 -3.04 4.94
C HIS A 7 8.19 -2.70 6.22
N SER A 8 7.56 -2.91 7.37
CA SER A 8 8.20 -2.70 8.66
C SER A 8 9.19 -3.80 8.99
N ALA A 9 10.42 -3.45 9.39
CA ALA A 9 11.38 -4.36 9.98
C ALA A 9 10.91 -4.93 11.33
N ARG A 10 9.97 -4.25 12.00
CA ARG A 10 9.51 -4.63 13.33
C ARG A 10 8.43 -5.68 13.25
N SER A 11 8.66 -6.82 13.89
CA SER A 11 7.69 -7.91 14.07
C SER A 11 6.43 -7.53 14.85
N THR A 12 6.42 -6.36 15.52
CA THR A 12 5.24 -5.83 16.22
C THR A 12 4.33 -4.97 15.35
N ALA A 13 4.77 -4.61 14.15
CA ALA A 13 3.95 -3.89 13.18
C ALA A 13 3.07 -4.86 12.40
N ALA A 14 2.01 -4.35 11.78
CA ALA A 14 1.21 -5.15 10.86
C ALA A 14 2.10 -5.70 9.74
N HIS A 15 1.92 -6.97 9.38
CA HIS A 15 2.61 -7.64 8.27
C HIS A 15 2.08 -7.17 6.91
N LEU A 16 2.21 -5.87 6.66
CA LEU A 16 1.76 -5.20 5.46
C LEU A 16 2.93 -4.51 4.77
N TYR A 17 2.96 -4.59 3.44
CA TYR A 17 3.85 -3.77 2.64
C TYR A 17 3.14 -2.52 2.11
N HIS A 18 3.90 -1.44 2.00
CA HIS A 18 3.50 -0.14 1.51
C HIS A 18 4.21 0.14 0.19
N GLU A 19 3.47 0.68 -0.77
CA GLU A 19 3.98 1.05 -2.09
C GLU A 19 3.66 2.50 -2.44
N ASP A 20 3.18 3.27 -1.46
CA ASP A 20 2.92 4.69 -1.58
C ASP A 20 3.59 5.45 -0.43
N ASP A 21 4.30 6.54 -0.76
CA ASP A 21 5.01 7.38 0.21
C ASP A 21 4.06 8.22 1.08
N GLU A 22 2.90 8.56 0.54
CA GLU A 22 1.89 9.38 1.22
C GLU A 22 0.96 8.53 2.09
N CYS A 23 1.14 7.20 2.10
CA CYS A 23 0.39 6.31 2.97
C CYS A 23 0.57 6.72 4.44
N PRO A 24 -0.51 7.03 5.19
CA PRO A 24 -0.40 7.49 6.57
C PRO A 24 0.23 6.44 7.49
N ALA A 25 -0.06 5.15 7.25
CA ALA A 25 0.60 4.04 7.94
C ALA A 25 2.10 4.00 7.59
N GLY A 26 2.45 4.09 6.29
CA GLY A 26 3.82 4.18 5.78
C GLY A 26 4.64 5.35 6.35
N ARG A 27 3.99 6.50 6.59
CA ARG A 27 4.58 7.70 7.20
C ARG A 27 4.79 7.61 8.70
N GLN A 28 4.07 6.72 9.38
CA GLN A 28 4.31 6.42 10.80
C GLN A 28 5.56 5.57 11.01
N LEU A 29 6.00 4.82 10.00
CA LEU A 29 7.26 4.09 10.08
C LEU A 29 8.45 5.05 9.98
N ALA A 30 9.35 4.93 10.96
CA ALA A 30 10.63 5.61 10.88
C ALA A 30 11.44 5.06 9.70
N TRP A 31 12.19 5.93 9.01
CA TRP A 31 12.94 5.57 7.80
C TRP A 31 13.92 4.41 7.98
N PHE A 32 14.49 4.24 9.18
CA PHE A 32 15.40 3.15 9.52
C PHE A 32 14.70 1.81 9.82
N ASP A 33 13.39 1.84 10.09
CA ASP A 33 12.55 0.64 10.27
C ASP A 33 11.90 0.19 8.95
N LYS A 34 12.14 0.90 7.83
CA LYS A 34 11.61 0.54 6.50
C LYS A 34 12.55 -0.45 5.81
N VAL A 35 12.02 -1.62 5.46
CA VAL A 35 12.73 -2.65 4.71
C VAL A 35 12.18 -2.69 3.30
N ASP A 36 13.06 -2.56 2.30
CA ASP A 36 12.70 -2.72 0.90
C ASP A 36 12.21 -4.15 0.60
N GLY A 37 11.14 -4.24 -0.18
CA GLY A 37 10.52 -5.48 -0.60
C GLY A 37 9.22 -5.80 0.11
N THR A 38 8.55 -6.85 -0.36
CA THR A 38 7.28 -7.32 0.20
C THR A 38 7.47 -8.44 1.21
N GLU A 39 8.53 -9.26 1.09
CA GLU A 39 8.83 -10.42 1.95
C GLU A 39 7.61 -11.32 2.30
N GLY A 40 6.64 -11.41 1.39
CA GLY A 40 5.39 -12.17 1.61
C GLY A 40 4.36 -11.49 2.51
N CYS A 41 4.58 -10.23 2.90
CA CYS A 41 3.58 -9.39 3.55
C CYS A 41 2.40 -9.12 2.60
N GLU A 42 1.23 -8.87 3.18
CA GLU A 42 0.05 -8.50 2.40
C GLU A 42 0.11 -7.03 1.97
N PRO A 43 -0.54 -6.63 0.86
CA PRO A 43 -0.59 -5.22 0.48
C PRO A 43 -1.34 -4.40 1.53
N CYS A 44 -0.81 -3.23 1.86
CA CYS A 44 -1.54 -2.26 2.68
C CYS A 44 -2.85 -1.85 1.96
N PRO A 45 -4.03 -1.99 2.60
CA PRO A 45 -5.32 -1.72 1.94
C PRO A 45 -5.47 -0.25 1.52
N VAL A 46 -4.80 0.66 2.23
CA VAL A 46 -4.76 2.08 1.87
C VAL A 46 -3.89 2.29 0.64
N CYS A 47 -2.73 1.63 0.53
CA CYS A 47 -1.88 1.71 -0.65
C CYS A 47 -2.56 1.06 -1.86
N ALA A 48 -3.24 -0.08 -1.66
CA ALA A 48 -4.00 -0.77 -2.69
C ALA A 48 -5.19 0.05 -3.20
N SER A 49 -5.86 0.81 -2.32
CA SER A 49 -6.98 1.69 -2.71
C SER A 49 -6.50 3.02 -3.31
N ALA A 50 -5.33 3.52 -2.89
CA ALA A 50 -4.73 4.74 -3.41
C ALA A 50 -4.10 4.56 -4.80
N ALA A 51 -3.94 3.31 -5.27
CA ALA A 51 -3.88 3.00 -6.70
C ALA A 51 -5.25 3.35 -7.32
N THR A 52 -5.52 4.65 -7.40
CA THR A 52 -6.72 5.24 -7.98
C THR A 52 -6.96 4.55 -9.31
N PRO A 53 -8.12 3.91 -9.52
CA PRO A 53 -8.45 3.40 -10.84
C PRO A 53 -8.35 4.56 -11.81
N CYS A 54 -7.60 4.39 -12.90
CA CYS A 54 -7.51 5.39 -13.95
C CYS A 54 -8.92 5.91 -14.25
N PRO A 55 -9.15 7.24 -14.30
CA PRO A 55 -10.47 7.79 -14.65
C PRO A 55 -10.94 7.40 -16.06
N GLU A 56 -10.14 6.65 -16.84
CA GLU A 56 -10.55 6.03 -18.11
C GLU A 56 -11.28 4.68 -17.96
N HIS A 57 -11.39 4.10 -16.74
CA HIS A 57 -12.11 2.84 -16.49
C HIS A 57 -13.24 2.98 -15.46
N ALA A 58 -14.00 4.08 -15.52
CA ALA A 58 -15.26 4.24 -14.78
C ALA A 58 -16.44 3.38 -15.32
N ALA A 59 -16.16 2.26 -15.99
CA ALA A 59 -17.17 1.45 -16.66
C ALA A 59 -16.96 -0.06 -16.45
N ALA A 60 -16.90 -0.53 -15.21
CA ALA A 60 -17.08 -1.95 -14.91
C ALA A 60 -17.56 -2.19 -13.46
N ALA A 61 -18.60 -1.47 -13.03
CA ALA A 61 -19.37 -1.86 -11.86
C ALA A 61 -20.85 -1.51 -12.07
N ALA A 62 -21.44 -2.11 -13.12
CA ALA A 62 -22.84 -2.45 -13.06
C ALA A 62 -22.93 -3.90 -12.55
N PRO A 63 -23.71 -4.13 -11.49
CA PRO A 63 -24.66 -5.21 -11.57
C PRO A 63 -26.06 -4.62 -11.67
N ALA A 64 -26.75 -5.03 -12.73
CA ALA A 64 -28.15 -4.83 -12.93
C ALA A 64 -28.96 -5.36 -11.75
N ARG A 65 -29.88 -4.54 -11.21
CA ARG A 65 -31.34 -4.73 -11.24
C ARG A 65 -32.04 -3.78 -10.27
#